data_AF-A0A2S6SHQ2-F1
#
_entry.id   AF-A0A2S6SHQ2-F1
#
_cell.length_a   1.000
_cell.length_b   1.000
_cell.length_c   1.000
_cell.angle_alpha   90.00
_cell.angle_beta   90.00
_cell.angle_gamma   90.00
#
_symmetry.space_group_name_H-M   'P 1'
#
loop_
_entity.id
_entity.type
_entity.pdbx_description
1 polymer ?
#
loop_
_entity_poly.entity_id
_entity_poly.type
_entity_poly.pdbx_seq_one_letter_code
_entity_poly.pdbx_strand_id
1 'polypeptide(L)'
;EGTQQHPLKIYFYVWTLLFVFSAFSYWVDWYGFQGFTRWGLILLFMMLKAGFICAIFMHMYWERLAIISAILVPCFAILVFVFIMWHESYYTQLIRKLYFLISGN
;
A
#
# COMPACT_ATOMS: atom_id res chain seq x y z
N GLU A 1 -20.95 36.88 -8.63
CA GLU A 1 -20.78 35.58 -7.94
C GLU A 1 -19.32 35.17 -7.99
N GLY A 2 -18.69 34.90 -6.83
CA GLY A 2 -17.26 34.59 -6.75
C GLY A 2 -16.99 33.10 -6.93
N THR A 3 -16.51 32.71 -8.12
CA THR A 3 -16.02 31.36 -8.40
C THR A 3 -14.82 31.05 -7.49
N GLN A 4 -15.08 30.33 -6.40
CA GLN A 4 -14.08 29.55 -5.66
C GLN A 4 -13.49 28.51 -6.62
N GLN A 5 -12.56 28.96 -7.47
CA GLN A 5 -11.79 28.09 -8.35
C GLN A 5 -10.90 27.25 -7.44
N HIS A 6 -11.36 26.03 -7.15
CA HIS A 6 -10.50 24.99 -6.58
C HIS A 6 -9.18 25.01 -7.36
N PRO A 7 -8.04 25.21 -6.69
CA PRO A 7 -6.78 25.50 -7.36
C PRO A 7 -6.37 24.29 -8.20
N LEU A 8 -6.69 24.33 -9.50
CA LEU A 8 -6.34 23.34 -10.52
C LEU A 8 -4.85 22.97 -10.46
N LYS A 9 -4.04 23.94 -10.02
CA LYS A 9 -2.61 23.82 -9.75
C LYS A 9 -2.25 22.65 -8.82
N ILE A 10 -3.07 22.36 -7.79
CA ILE A 10 -2.82 21.25 -6.85
C ILE A 10 -2.98 19.90 -7.55
N TYR A 11 -4.05 19.75 -8.35
CA TYR A 11 -4.31 18.52 -9.09
C TYR A 11 -3.20 18.21 -10.10
N PHE A 12 -2.75 19.21 -10.85
CA PHE A 12 -1.63 19.04 -11.80
C PHE A 12 -0.31 18.69 -11.12
N TYR A 13 -0.03 19.28 -9.95
CA TYR A 13 1.16 18.96 -9.17
C TYR A 13 1.14 17.50 -8.70
N VAL A 14 0.04 17.06 -8.10
CA VAL A 14 -0.10 15.70 -7.59
C VAL A 14 -0.13 14.67 -8.73
N TRP A 15 -0.78 15.00 -9.84
CA TRP A 15 -0.76 14.16 -11.03
C TRP A 15 0.66 13.94 -11.57
N THR A 16 1.47 15.00 -11.64
CA THR A 16 2.88 14.89 -12.03
C THR A 16 3.66 14.02 -11.03
N LEU A 17 3.39 14.19 -9.74
CA LEU A 17 4.03 13.44 -8.66
C LEU A 17 3.70 11.93 -8.75
N LEU A 18 2.45 11.57 -9.07
CA LEU A 18 2.05 10.18 -9.34
C LEU A 18 2.80 9.59 -10.54
N PHE A 19 3.02 10.39 -11.59
CA PHE A 19 3.79 9.96 -12.76
C PHE A 19 5.25 9.68 -12.39
N VAL A 20 5.86 10.56 -11.60
CA VAL A 20 7.22 10.40 -11.07
C VAL A 20 7.34 9.12 -10.24
N PHE A 21 6.40 8.85 -9.33
CA PHE A 21 6.40 7.59 -8.56
C PHE A 21 6.22 6.34 -9.45
N SER A 22 5.39 6.43 -10.50
CA SER A 22 5.23 5.33 -11.45
C SER A 22 6.52 5.06 -12.23
N ALA A 23 7.22 6.12 -12.64
CA ALA A 23 8.52 6.00 -13.30
C ALA A 23 9.57 5.38 -12.38
N PHE A 24 9.61 5.79 -11.10
CA PHE A 24 10.51 5.18 -10.11
C PHE A 24 10.22 3.70 -9.88
N SER A 25 8.94 3.30 -9.80
CA SER A 25 8.59 1.87 -9.68
C SER A 25 9.11 1.06 -10.86
N TYR A 26 9.01 1.58 -12.09
CA TYR A 26 9.55 0.93 -13.29
C TYR A 26 11.08 0.89 -13.26
N TRP A 27 11.71 1.94 -12.75
CA TRP A 27 13.16 2.02 -12.61
C TRP A 27 13.72 0.95 -11.67
N VAL A 28 13.01 0.62 -10.59
CA VAL A 28 13.41 -0.48 -9.69
C VAL A 28 13.49 -1.80 -10.43
N ASP A 29 12.54 -2.09 -11.31
CA ASP A 29 12.57 -3.30 -12.13
C ASP A 29 13.69 -3.26 -13.17
N TRP A 30 14.01 -2.07 -13.69
CA TRP A 30 15.07 -1.91 -14.69
C TRP A 30 16.48 -2.06 -14.13
N TYR A 31 16.70 -1.64 -12.88
CA TYR A 31 17.99 -1.78 -12.19
C TYR A 31 18.32 -3.22 -11.78
N GLY A 32 17.41 -4.17 -12.01
CA GLY A 32 17.68 -5.58 -11.75
C GLY A 32 17.88 -5.91 -10.28
N PHE A 33 17.29 -5.13 -9.36
CA PHE A 33 17.32 -5.45 -7.94
C PHE A 33 16.75 -6.86 -7.70
N GLN A 34 17.46 -7.69 -6.94
CA GLN A 34 17.06 -9.07 -6.62
C GLN A 34 16.67 -9.22 -5.14
N GLY A 35 15.87 -10.25 -4.87
CA GLY A 35 15.46 -10.59 -3.51
C GLY A 35 14.55 -9.53 -2.87
N PHE A 36 14.67 -9.37 -1.55
CA PHE A 36 13.79 -8.52 -0.73
C PHE A 36 13.79 -7.04 -1.12
N THR A 37 14.92 -6.53 -1.65
CA THR A 37 15.04 -5.13 -2.05
C THR A 37 14.02 -4.76 -3.13
N ARG A 38 13.82 -5.63 -4.14
CA ARG A 38 12.82 -5.41 -5.20
C ARG A 38 11.41 -5.35 -4.63
N TRP A 39 11.05 -6.34 -3.82
CA TRP A 39 9.71 -6.43 -3.22
C TRP A 39 9.42 -5.24 -2.31
N GLY A 40 10.38 -4.86 -1.46
CA GLY A 40 10.24 -3.73 -0.55
C GLY A 40 10.05 -2.40 -1.29
N LEU A 41 10.86 -2.13 -2.32
CA LEU A 41 10.76 -0.90 -3.08
C LEU A 41 9.46 -0.81 -3.91
N ILE A 42 9.05 -1.90 -4.56
CA ILE A 42 7.78 -1.93 -5.32
C ILE A 42 6.60 -1.70 -4.38
N LEU A 43 6.55 -2.39 -3.24
CA LEU A 43 5.49 -2.20 -2.25
C LEU A 43 5.49 -0.77 -1.69
N LEU A 44 6.66 -0.19 -1.44
CA LEU A 44 6.79 1.20 -0.98
C LEU A 44 6.21 2.17 -2.03
N PHE A 45 6.56 2.03 -3.31
CA PHE A 45 6.01 2.89 -4.36
C PHE A 45 4.50 2.67 -4.59
N MET A 46 4.01 1.43 -4.45
CA MET A 46 2.58 1.12 -4.48
C MET A 46 1.81 1.79 -3.35
N MET A 47 2.32 1.73 -2.12
CA MET A 47 1.70 2.35 -0.96
C MET A 47 1.70 3.88 -1.06
N LEU A 48 2.82 4.47 -1.51
CA LEU A 48 2.92 5.92 -1.71
C LEU A 48 1.92 6.42 -2.76
N LYS A 49 1.86 5.79 -3.94
CA LYS A 49 0.90 6.23 -4.98
C LYS A 49 -0.55 6.03 -4.53
N ALA A 50 -0.86 4.93 -3.84
CA ALA A 50 -2.20 4.68 -3.32
C ALA A 50 -2.60 5.73 -2.25
N GLY A 51 -1.68 6.07 -1.34
CA GLY A 51 -1.88 7.13 -0.35
C GLY A 51 -2.12 8.50 -0.99
N PHE A 52 -1.37 8.86 -2.03
CA PHE A 52 -1.57 10.11 -2.78
C PHE A 52 -2.92 10.15 -3.50
N ILE A 53 -3.35 9.03 -4.10
CA ILE A 53 -4.68 8.93 -4.74
C ILE A 53 -5.78 9.11 -3.69
N CYS A 54 -5.69 8.40 -2.56
CA CYS A 54 -6.65 8.51 -1.47
C CYS A 54 -6.71 9.93 -0.89
N ALA A 55 -5.56 10.59 -0.68
CA ALA A 55 -5.52 11.92 -0.08
C ALA A 55 -6.10 13.02 -0.99
N ILE A 56 -5.75 13.01 -2.28
CA ILE A 56 -6.03 14.12 -3.20
C ILE A 56 -7.18 13.81 -4.15
N PHE A 57 -7.18 12.65 -4.81
CA PHE A 57 -8.19 12.33 -5.83
C PHE A 57 -9.54 11.95 -5.22
N MET A 58 -9.52 11.21 -4.10
CA MET A 58 -10.73 11.01 -3.31
C MET A 58 -11.12 12.25 -2.48
N HIS A 59 -10.41 13.38 -2.63
CA HIS A 59 -10.63 14.62 -1.89
C HIS A 59 -10.68 14.45 -0.37
N MET A 60 -10.08 13.37 0.12
CA MET A 60 -10.26 12.92 1.50
C MET A 60 -9.63 13.88 2.50
N TYR A 61 -8.65 14.68 2.08
CA TYR A 61 -8.01 15.72 2.90
C TYR A 61 -8.95 16.87 3.31
N TRP A 62 -10.05 17.08 2.57
CA TRP A 62 -10.98 18.20 2.78
C TRP A 62 -12.35 17.75 3.28
N GLU A 63 -12.52 16.45 3.52
CA GLU A 63 -13.77 15.85 3.96
C GLU A 63 -13.78 15.56 5.47
N ARG A 64 -14.98 15.31 6.00
CA ARG A 64 -15.14 14.98 7.43
C ARG A 64 -14.42 13.67 7.75
N LEU A 65 -13.78 13.62 8.93
CA LEU A 65 -13.09 12.42 9.46
C LEU A 65 -13.94 11.14 9.39
N ALA A 66 -15.27 11.25 9.48
CA ALA A 66 -16.20 10.13 9.37
C ALA A 66 -16.22 9.46 7.97
N ILE A 67 -16.02 10.22 6.89
CA ILE A 67 -15.96 9.66 5.52
C ILE A 67 -14.58 9.05 5.28
N ILE A 68 -13.53 9.69 5.82
CA ILE A 68 -12.17 9.16 5.79
C ILE A 68 -12.14 7.78 6.45
N SER A 69 -12.69 7.67 7.67
CA SER A 69 -12.71 6.39 8.39
C SER A 69 -13.58 5.36 7.67
N ALA A 70 -14.71 5.73 7.07
CA ALA A 70 -15.55 4.79 6.32
C ALA A 70 -14.81 4.10 5.15
N ILE A 71 -13.86 4.77 4.50
CA ILE A 71 -13.08 4.21 3.38
C ILE A 71 -11.78 3.54 3.88
N LEU A 72 -11.09 4.14 4.85
CA LEU A 72 -9.82 3.60 5.34
C LEU A 72 -10.01 2.33 6.19
N VAL A 73 -11.08 2.26 6.98
CA VAL A 73 -11.38 1.13 7.86
C VAL A 73 -11.48 -0.19 7.11
N PRO A 74 -12.26 -0.34 6.01
CA PRO A 74 -12.31 -1.60 5.27
C PRO A 74 -10.97 -1.98 4.66
N CYS A 75 -10.21 -1.02 4.12
CA CYS A 75 -8.85 -1.28 3.62
C CYS A 75 -7.92 -1.77 4.73
N PHE A 76 -7.98 -1.15 5.91
CA PHE A 76 -7.17 -1.54 7.06
C PHE A 76 -7.58 -2.90 7.63
N ALA A 77 -8.89 -3.20 7.66
CA ALA A 77 -9.40 -4.49 8.09
C ALA A 77 -8.84 -5.63 7.22
N ILE A 78 -8.75 -5.44 5.90
CA ILE A 78 -8.14 -6.41 5.00
C ILE A 78 -6.65 -6.62 5.33
N LEU A 79 -5.89 -5.55 5.60
CA LEU A 79 -4.48 -5.65 5.98
C LEU A 79 -4.30 -6.43 7.30
N VAL A 80 -5.11 -6.14 8.31
CA VAL A 80 -5.10 -6.87 9.59
C VAL A 80 -5.45 -8.34 9.38
N PHE A 81 -6.44 -8.64 8.55
CA PHE A 81 -6.86 -10.01 8.26
C PHE A 81 -5.75 -10.81 7.55
N VAL A 82 -5.07 -10.21 6.57
CA VAL A 82 -3.90 -10.81 5.90
C VAL A 82 -2.76 -11.03 6.90
N PHE A 83 -2.51 -10.08 7.80
CA PHE A 83 -1.47 -10.20 8.82
C PHE A 83 -1.74 -11.37 9.78
N ILE A 84 -2.98 -11.51 10.25
CA ILE A 84 -3.40 -12.63 11.12
C ILE A 84 -3.24 -13.96 10.38
N MET A 85 -3.72 -14.07 9.13
CA MET A 85 -3.55 -15.29 8.34
C MET A 85 -2.10 -15.68 8.10
N TRP A 86 -1.25 -14.70 7.82
CA TRP A 86 0.18 -14.94 7.63
C TRP A 86 0.80 -15.54 8.90
N HIS A 87 0.43 -15.02 10.06
CA HIS A 87 0.89 -15.52 11.36
C HIS A 87 0.42 -16.96 11.64
N GLU A 88 -0.86 -17.26 11.42
CA GLU A 88 -1.41 -18.61 11.57
C GLU A 88 -0.75 -19.63 10.62
N SER A 89 -0.52 -19.22 9.37
CA SER A 89 0.18 -20.04 8.38
C SER A 89 1.61 -20.37 8.83
N TYR A 90 2.33 -19.38 9.38
CA TYR A 90 3.68 -19.59 9.89
C TYR A 90 3.71 -20.59 11.06
N TYR A 91 2.81 -20.46 12.04
CA TYR A 91 2.70 -21.41 13.14
C TYR A 91 2.36 -22.82 12.66
N THR A 92 1.42 -22.95 11.74
CA THR A 92 1.04 -24.25 11.18
C THR A 92 2.22 -24.92 10.49
N GLN A 93 3.01 -24.17 9.72
CA GLN A 93 4.22 -24.67 9.07
C GLN A 93 5.29 -25.10 10.09
N LEU A 94 5.47 -24.33 11.16
CA LEU A 94 6.43 -24.64 12.22
C LEU A 94 6.05 -25.93 12.96
N ILE A 95 4.79 -26.09 13.36
CA ILE A 95 4.31 -27.31 14.03
C ILE A 95 4.43 -28.53 13.11
N ARG A 96 4.13 -28.40 11.81
CA ARG A 96 4.35 -29.50 10.84
C ARG A 96 5.83 -29.91 10.79
N LYS A 97 6.74 -28.95 10.69
CA LYS A 97 8.19 -29.24 10.68
C LYS A 97 8.65 -29.92 11.97
N LEU A 98 8.16 -29.48 13.13
CA LEU A 98 8.46 -30.12 14.41
C LEU A 98 7.89 -31.54 14.49
N TYR A 99 6.65 -31.75 14.03
CA TYR A 99 6.04 -33.08 14.01
C TYR A 99 6.82 -34.06 13.12
N PHE A 100 7.21 -33.65 11.90
CA PHE A 100 8.03 -34.47 11.02
C PHE A 100 9.44 -34.72 11.58
N LEU A 101 10.02 -33.76 12.31
CA LEU A 101 11.31 -33.93 12.97
C LEU A 101 11.24 -34.94 14.12
N ILE A 102 10.18 -34.88 14.95
CA ILE A 102 10.02 -35.72 16.14
C ILE A 102 9.53 -37.13 15.77
N SER A 103 8.65 -37.26 14.77
CA SER A 103 8.04 -38.53 14.36
C SER A 103 8.80 -39.24 13.24
N GLY A 104 9.73 -38.57 12.57
CA GLY A 104 10.52 -39.09 11.44
C GLY A 104 11.88 -39.69 11.82
N ASN A 105 12.12 -39.90 13.11
CA ASN A 105 13.24 -40.64 13.69
C ASN A 105 12.70 -41.74 14.62
#